data_AF-A0A973MQL2-F1
#
_entry.id   AF-A0A973MQL2-F1
#
_cell.length_a   1.000
_cell.length_b   1.000
_cell.length_c   1.000
_cell.angle_alpha   90.00
_cell.angle_beta   90.00
_cell.angle_gamma   90.00
#
_symmetry.space_group_name_H-M   'P 1'
#
loop_
_entity.id
_entity.type
_entity.pdbx_description
1 polymer ?
#
loop_
_entity_poly.entity_id
_entity_poly.type
_entity_poly.pdbx_seq_one_letter_code
_entity_poly.pdbx_strand_id
1 'polypeptide(L)' 'DPALDGVEHRDLVRHLLVQLPEREQRILLLRYYSNLTQSQISAELGVSQMHVSRLLARSFQRLRSANRIEA' A
#
# COMPACT_ATOMS: atom_id res chain seq x y z
N ASP A 1 21.57 4.28 16.08
CA ASP A 1 20.62 4.24 17.20
C ASP A 1 19.36 3.61 16.63
N PRO A 2 18.96 2.40 17.05
CA PRO A 2 17.86 1.67 16.44
C PRO A 2 16.50 2.39 16.52
N ALA A 3 16.35 3.37 17.42
CA ALA A 3 15.15 4.21 17.47
C ALA A 3 15.11 5.23 16.30
N LEU A 4 16.26 5.71 15.83
CA LEU A 4 16.37 6.62 14.69
C LEU A 4 16.07 5.88 13.38
N ASP A 5 16.62 4.68 13.20
CA ASP A 5 16.37 3.84 12.02
C ASP A 5 14.87 3.54 11.85
N GLY A 6 14.16 3.29 12.95
CA GLY A 6 12.71 3.04 12.95
C GLY A 6 11.87 4.28 12.58
N VAL A 7 12.36 5.49 12.84
CA VAL A 7 11.71 6.75 12.44
C VAL A 7 11.92 7.00 10.95
N GLU A 8 13.15 6.83 10.47
CA GLU A 8 13.50 6.97 9.04
C GLU A 8 12.67 6.02 8.16
N HIS A 9 12.51 4.76 8.58
CA HIS A 9 11.67 3.80 7.85
C HIS A 9 10.19 4.19 7.82
N ARG A 10 9.65 4.78 8.89
CA ARG A 10 8.24 5.22 8.95
C ARG A 10 7.98 6.40 8.01
N ASP A 11 8.90 7.35 7.95
CA ASP A 11 8.78 8.51 7.07
C ASP A 11 8.94 8.11 5.60
N LEU A 12 9.84 7.19 5.28
CA LEU A 12 9.96 6.60 3.94
C LEU A 12 8.66 5.89 3.53
N VAL A 13 8.09 5.04 4.39
CA VAL A 13 6.82 4.35 4.10
C VAL A 13 5.71 5.37 3.87
N ARG A 14 5.60 6.40 4.71
CA ARG A 14 4.62 7.48 4.52
C ARG A 14 4.82 8.18 3.17
N HIS A 15 6.05 8.53 2.83
CA HIS A 15 6.39 9.20 1.57
C HIS A 15 5.99 8.33 0.37
N LEU A 16 6.32 7.04 0.38
CA LEU A 16 5.99 6.13 -0.73
C LEU A 16 4.48 5.90 -0.85
N LEU A 17 3.75 5.83 0.26
CA LEU A 17 2.29 5.65 0.26
C LEU A 17 1.57 6.87 -0.34
N VAL A 18 1.98 8.11 -0.03
CA VAL A 18 1.32 9.31 -0.57
C VAL A 18 1.52 9.48 -2.09
N GLN A 19 2.52 8.82 -2.68
CA GLN A 19 2.75 8.81 -4.14
C GLN A 19 1.80 7.84 -4.89
N LEU A 20 1.10 6.96 -4.18
CA LEU A 20 0.13 6.06 -4.82
C LEU A 20 -1.15 6.80 -5.18
N PRO A 21 -1.87 6.39 -6.24
CA PRO A 21 -3.23 6.85 -6.48
C PRO A 21 -4.13 6.61 -5.25
N GLU A 22 -5.06 7.50 -4.94
CA GLU A 22 -5.92 7.43 -3.74
C GLU A 22 -6.62 6.08 -3.59
N ARG A 23 -7.08 5.50 -4.70
CA ARG A 23 -7.74 4.19 -4.72
C ARG A 23 -6.81 3.06 -4.27
N GLU A 24 -5.54 3.13 -4.66
CA GLU A 24 -4.49 2.19 -4.26
C GLU A 24 -4.14 2.39 -2.77
N GLN A 25 -4.02 3.63 -2.30
CA GLN A 25 -3.83 3.96 -0.88
C GLN A 25 -4.96 3.38 -0.01
N ARG A 26 -6.22 3.60 -0.41
CA ARG A 26 -7.40 3.11 0.32
C ARG A 26 -7.41 1.58 0.42
N ILE A 27 -7.08 0.88 -0.66
CA ILE A 27 -7.00 -0.59 -0.64
C ILE A 27 -5.91 -1.09 0.31
N LEU A 28 -4.75 -0.44 0.34
CA LEU A 28 -3.67 -0.79 1.27
C LEU A 28 -4.07 -0.54 2.73
N LEU A 29 -4.74 0.59 3.02
CA LEU A 29 -5.25 0.88 4.36
C LEU A 29 -6.24 -0.20 4.83
N LEU A 30 -7.25 -0.52 4.00
CA LEU A 30 -8.21 -1.57 4.32
C LEU A 30 -7.54 -2.93 4.51
N ARG A 31 -6.53 -3.25 3.69
CA ARG A 31 -5.83 -4.53 3.75
C ARG A 31 -4.95 -4.67 4.98
N TYR A 32 -4.15 -3.66 5.31
CA TYR A 32 -3.07 -3.79 6.29
C TYR A 32 -3.38 -3.13 7.63
N TYR A 33 -4.21 -2.09 7.65
CA TYR A 33 -4.63 -1.44 8.88
C TYR A 33 -5.96 -2.01 9.39
N SER A 34 -6.93 -2.18 8.50
CA SER A 34 -8.24 -2.78 8.84
C SER A 34 -8.26 -4.31 8.72
N ASN A 35 -7.15 -4.93 8.31
CA ASN A 35 -6.96 -6.37 8.18
C ASN A 35 -8.03 -7.10 7.33
N LEU A 36 -8.61 -6.41 6.33
CA LEU A 36 -9.65 -6.97 5.48
C LEU A 36 -9.09 -7.93 4.42
N THR A 37 -9.85 -8.99 4.14
CA THR A 37 -9.59 -9.89 3.01
C THR A 37 -9.87 -9.18 1.68
N GLN A 38 -9.31 -9.67 0.57
CA GLN A 38 -9.61 -9.08 -0.74
C GLN A 38 -11.10 -9.17 -1.10
N SER A 39 -11.81 -10.22 -0.64
CA SER A 39 -13.26 -10.35 -0.83
C SER A 39 -14.04 -9.33 0.00
N GLN A 40 -13.65 -9.09 1.25
CA GLN A 40 -14.25 -8.02 2.08
C GLN A 40 -14.01 -6.63 1.47
N ILE A 41 -12.78 -6.34 1.00
CA ILE A 41 -12.47 -5.10 0.29
C ILE A 41 -13.28 -4.97 -1.00
N SER A 42 -13.50 -6.09 -1.71
CA SER A 42 -14.28 -6.10 -2.94
C SER A 42 -15.75 -5.71 -2.69
N ALA A 43 -16.33 -6.20 -1.59
CA ALA A 43 -17.68 -5.84 -1.14
C ALA A 43 -17.75 -4.36 -0.69
N GLU A 44 -16.80 -3.91 0.12
CA GLU A 44 -16.69 -2.52 0.61
C GLU A 44 -16.57 -1.49 -0.54
N LEU A 45 -15.83 -1.83 -1.60
CA LEU A 45 -15.55 -0.92 -2.71
C LEU A 45 -16.45 -1.12 -3.93
N GLY A 46 -17.41 -2.05 -3.88
CA GLY A 46 -18.32 -2.35 -4.99
C GLY A 46 -17.61 -2.79 -6.27
N VAL A 47 -16.51 -3.55 -6.17
CA VAL A 47 -15.76 -4.07 -7.32
C VAL A 47 -15.45 -5.54 -7.18
N SER A 48 -14.99 -6.20 -8.24
CA SER A 48 -14.60 -7.60 -8.16
C SER A 48 -13.33 -7.81 -7.34
N GLN A 49 -13.21 -8.96 -6.67
CA GLN A 49 -11.99 -9.38 -5.98
C GLN A 49 -10.77 -9.38 -6.93
N MET A 50 -10.97 -9.76 -8.20
CA MET A 50 -9.92 -9.71 -9.22
C MET A 50 -9.42 -8.28 -9.46
N HIS A 51 -10.30 -7.28 -9.46
CA HIS A 51 -9.91 -5.88 -9.56
C HIS A 51 -9.07 -5.48 -8.33
N VAL A 52 -9.51 -5.82 -7.12
CA VAL A 52 -8.75 -5.56 -5.88
C VAL A 52 -7.35 -6.20 -5.94
N SER A 53 -7.27 -7.46 -6.37
CA SER A 53 -6.00 -8.19 -6.54
C SER A 53 -5.04 -7.48 -7.49
N ARG A 54 -5.53 -7.05 -8.66
CA ARG A 54 -4.71 -6.30 -9.63
C ARG A 54 -4.22 -4.97 -9.08
N LEU A 55 -5.07 -4.24 -8.34
CA LEU A 55 -4.68 -2.97 -7.73
C LEU A 55 -3.59 -3.19 -6.67
N LEU A 56 -3.75 -4.17 -5.77
CA LEU A 56 -2.71 -4.52 -4.80
C LEU A 56 -1.38 -4.86 -5.49
N ALA A 57 -1.40 -5.70 -6.52
CA ALA A 57 -0.20 -6.07 -7.27
C ALA A 57 0.49 -4.84 -7.88
N ARG A 58 -0.28 -3.94 -8.51
CA ARG A 58 0.23 -2.68 -9.08
C ARG A 58 0.79 -1.76 -8.01
N SER A 59 0.14 -1.63 -6.86
CA SER A 59 0.65 -0.83 -5.74
C SER A 59 1.99 -1.34 -5.25
N PHE A 60 2.15 -2.65 -5.08
CA PHE A 60 3.45 -3.22 -4.71
C PHE A 60 4.52 -3.04 -5.77
N GLN A 61 4.17 -3.11 -7.06
CA GLN A 61 5.11 -2.80 -8.14
C GLN A 61 5.56 -1.34 -8.07
N ARG A 62 4.63 -0.38 -7.93
CA ARG A 62 4.94 1.05 -7.79
C ARG A 62 5.81 1.33 -6.57
N LEU A 63 5.44 0.80 -5.40
CA LEU A 63 6.21 0.96 -4.17
C LEU A 63 7.63 0.41 -4.31
N ARG A 64 7.80 -0.76 -4.93
CA ARG A 64 9.13 -1.33 -5.21
C ARG A 64 9.94 -0.51 -6.20
N SER A 65 9.32 0.03 -7.24
CA SER A 65 10.00 0.90 -8.20
C SER A 65 10.41 2.23 -7.59
N ALA A 66 9.57 2.82 -6.73
CA ALA A 66 9.87 4.06 -6.03
C ALA A 66 10.94 3.86 -4.93
N ASN A 67 10.97 2.69 -4.29
CA ASN A 67 12.01 2.31 -3.32
C ASN A 67 13.37 1.96 -3.96
N ARG A 68 13.50 1.98 -5.29
CA ARG A 68 14.80 1.82 -5.97
C ARG A 68 15.60 3.13 -6.08
N ILE A 69 15.07 4.22 -5.54
CA ILE A 69 15.85 5.44 -5.31
C ILE A 69 16.65 5.21 -4.03
N GLU A 70 17.73 4.44 -4.15
CA GLU A 70 18.90 4.33 -3.27
C GLU A 70 19.61 3.02 -3.64
N ALA A 71 20.51 3.11 -4.62
CA ALA A 71 21.63 2.20 -4.81
C ALA A 71 22.89 3.05 -4.94
#